data_AF-A0AA43JK97-F1
#
_entry.id   AF-A0AA43JK97-F1
#
_cell.length_a   1.000
_cell.length_b   1.000
_cell.length_c   1.000
_cell.angle_alpha   90.00
_cell.angle_beta   90.00
_cell.angle_gamma   90.00
#
_symmetry.space_group_name_H-M   'P 1'
#
loop_
_entity.id
_entity.type
_entity.pdbx_description
1 polymer ?
#
loop_
_entity_poly.entity_id
_entity_poly.type
_entity_poly.pdbx_seq_one_letter_code
_entity_poly.pdbx_strand_id
1 'polypeptide(L)'
;MTHTTSRRPSILNPLTLPGSPPITTVILGSTDVSPEQIISYEVGYQGWWWNHRLRTRVTGFYNHISDLIAFRSSSADPLGTVRPINGGLADVYGGEVGVEFLVTSWLSGFANYAYQEIGQSSTGFSRRGFPHH
;
A
#
# COMPACT_ATOMS: atom_id res chain seq x y z
N MET A 1 21.79 30.83 -27.27
CA MET A 1 22.36 29.83 -26.35
C MET A 1 21.61 29.97 -25.03
N THR A 2 20.54 29.20 -24.84
CA THR A 2 19.56 29.40 -23.76
C THR A 2 19.77 28.32 -22.70
N HIS A 3 20.28 28.70 -21.53
CA HIS A 3 20.39 27.81 -20.37
C HIS A 3 19.02 27.68 -19.71
N THR A 4 18.33 26.56 -19.93
CA THR A 4 17.13 26.21 -19.17
C THR A 4 17.58 25.62 -17.83
N THR A 5 17.63 26.45 -16.79
CA THR A 5 17.78 25.98 -15.41
C THR A 5 16.55 25.16 -15.04
N SER A 6 16.70 23.83 -15.02
CA SER A 6 15.70 22.91 -14.50
C SER A 6 15.54 23.15 -13.00
N ARG A 7 14.49 23.90 -12.63
CA ARG A 7 14.15 24.17 -11.23
C ARG A 7 13.54 22.91 -10.64
N ARG A 8 14.34 22.13 -9.91
CA ARG A 8 13.85 20.96 -9.18
C ARG A 8 12.81 21.40 -8.14
N PRO A 9 11.62 20.79 -8.07
CA PRO A 9 10.65 21.11 -7.04
C PRO A 9 11.23 20.71 -5.68
N SER A 10 11.30 21.68 -4.77
CA SER A 10 11.72 21.50 -3.38
C SER A 10 10.54 21.82 -2.48
N ILE A 11 10.08 20.83 -1.72
CA ILE A 11 8.99 20.98 -0.75
C ILE A 11 9.63 21.12 0.63
N LEU A 12 9.17 22.12 1.39
CA LEU A 12 9.59 22.37 2.77
C LEU A 12 8.61 21.63 3.69
N ASN A 13 9.08 20.64 4.45
CA ASN A 13 8.24 20.01 5.47
C ASN A 13 8.68 20.52 6.85
N PRO A 14 7.88 21.35 7.54
CA PRO A 14 8.20 21.80 8.88
C PRO A 14 7.87 20.70 9.90
N LEU A 15 8.89 20.21 10.60
CA LEU A 15 8.68 19.40 11.80
C LEU A 15 8.51 20.34 13.00
N THR A 16 7.35 20.27 13.66
CA THR A 16 7.05 21.04 14.87
C THR A 16 7.14 20.14 16.09
N LEU A 17 8.17 20.30 16.92
CA LEU A 17 8.19 19.74 18.27
C LEU A 17 7.54 20.74 19.25
N PRO A 18 6.73 20.29 20.23
CA PRO A 18 6.17 21.18 21.25
C PRO A 18 7.29 21.95 21.97
N GLY A 19 7.25 23.28 21.94
CA GLY A 19 8.22 24.15 22.62
C GLY A 19 9.53 24.43 21.87
N SER A 20 9.67 24.01 20.60
CA SER A 20 10.83 24.34 19.74
C SER A 20 10.40 25.11 18.49
N PRO A 21 11.22 26.03 17.95
CA PRO A 21 10.93 26.67 16.67
C PRO A 21 10.83 25.61 15.55
N PRO A 22 9.94 25.81 14.57
CA PRO A 22 9.73 24.84 13.48
C PRO A 22 11.03 24.62 12.72
N ILE A 23 11.42 23.35 12.58
CA ILE A 23 12.62 23.01 11.83
C ILE A 23 12.22 22.61 10.41
N THR A 24 12.75 23.34 9.44
CA THR A 24 12.41 23.17 8.03
C THR A 24 13.35 22.15 7.39
N THR A 25 12.82 20.97 7.04
CA THR A 25 13.59 19.99 6.28
C THR A 25 13.34 20.20 4.79
N VAL A 26 14.41 20.30 3.99
CA VAL A 26 14.30 20.45 2.53
C VAL A 26 14.19 19.07 1.90
N ILE A 27 13.04 18.78 1.28
CA ILE A 27 12.86 17.60 0.42
C ILE A 27 13.29 18.01 -0.98
N LEU A 28 14.39 17.43 -1.45
CA LEU A 28 14.87 17.63 -2.82
C LEU A 28 14.30 16.54 -3.71
N GLY A 29 13.49 16.93 -4.69
CA GLY A 29 13.04 16.01 -5.74
C GLY A 29 14.22 15.32 -6.43
N SER A 30 14.12 14.00 -6.59
CA SER A 30 15.07 13.19 -7.35
C SER A 30 14.47 12.90 -8.74
N THR A 31 15.32 12.94 -9.77
CA THR A 31 15.00 12.40 -11.10
C THR A 31 15.38 10.92 -11.22
N ASP A 32 15.96 10.36 -10.16
CA ASP A 32 16.49 9.00 -10.06
C ASP A 32 15.52 8.10 -9.28
N VAL A 33 14.21 8.30 -9.54
CA VAL A 33 13.15 7.47 -8.98
C VAL A 33 12.35 6.85 -10.11
N SER A 34 12.34 5.51 -10.14
CA SER A 34 11.49 4.72 -11.00
C SER A 34 10.04 4.79 -10.50
N PRO A 35 9.03 4.70 -11.38
CA PRO A 35 7.64 4.54 -10.98
C PRO A 35 7.46 3.30 -10.10
N GLU A 36 6.62 3.38 -9.07
CA GLU A 36 6.20 2.20 -8.28
C GLU A 36 5.40 1.25 -9.18
N GLN A 37 5.69 -0.06 -9.13
CA GLN A 37 4.98 -1.07 -9.90
C GLN A 37 4.23 -2.03 -8.98
N ILE A 38 2.98 -2.32 -9.32
CA ILE A 38 2.16 -3.34 -8.65
C ILE A 38 1.74 -4.37 -9.70
N ILE A 39 2.05 -5.63 -9.44
CA ILE A 39 1.59 -6.77 -10.24
C ILE A 39 0.62 -7.58 -9.39
N SER A 40 -0.63 -7.66 -9.82
CA SER A 40 -1.72 -8.30 -9.09
C SER A 40 -2.20 -9.56 -9.82
N TYR A 41 -2.31 -10.65 -9.07
CA TYR A 41 -2.88 -11.91 -9.51
C TYR A 41 -4.11 -12.22 -8.67
N GLU A 42 -5.22 -12.51 -9.34
CA GLU A 42 -6.48 -12.82 -8.68
C GLU A 42 -7.08 -14.09 -9.27
N VAL A 43 -7.67 -14.91 -8.41
CA VAL A 43 -8.42 -16.09 -8.80
C VAL A 43 -9.70 -16.16 -8.00
N GLY A 44 -10.81 -16.46 -8.66
CA GLY A 44 -12.11 -16.50 -8.03
C GLY A 44 -12.96 -17.65 -8.54
N TYR A 45 -13.77 -18.18 -7.64
CA TYR A 45 -14.79 -19.17 -7.96
C TYR A 45 -16.12 -18.79 -7.33
N GLN A 46 -17.20 -18.95 -8.10
CA GLN A 46 -18.56 -18.79 -7.62
C GLN A 46 -19.39 -20.00 -8.04
N GLY A 47 -20.14 -20.56 -7.09
CA GLY A 47 -21.00 -21.71 -7.31
C GLY A 47 -22.38 -21.52 -6.70
N TRP A 48 -23.35 -22.20 -7.32
CA TRP A 48 -24.70 -22.38 -6.78
C TRP A 48 -24.96 -23.86 -6.54
N TRP A 49 -25.56 -24.15 -5.40
CA TRP A 49 -25.81 -25.51 -4.92
C TRP A 49 -27.26 -25.65 -4.45
N TRP A 50 -27.73 -26.89 -4.37
CA TRP A 50 -29.06 -27.26 -3.87
C TRP A 50 -30.21 -26.45 -4.50
N ASN A 51 -30.32 -26.50 -5.83
CA ASN A 51 -31.32 -25.74 -6.59
C ASN A 51 -31.27 -24.23 -6.30
N HIS A 52 -30.06 -23.66 -6.30
CA HIS A 52 -29.79 -22.23 -6.06
C HIS A 52 -30.09 -21.74 -4.64
N ARG A 53 -30.29 -22.64 -3.67
CA ARG A 53 -30.52 -22.26 -2.27
C ARG A 53 -29.23 -21.91 -1.53
N LEU A 54 -28.08 -22.39 -1.98
CA LEU A 54 -26.77 -22.03 -1.44
C LEU A 54 -25.94 -21.39 -2.54
N ARG A 55 -25.41 -20.20 -2.29
CA ARG A 55 -24.40 -19.54 -3.12
C ARG A 55 -23.11 -19.43 -2.31
N THR A 56 -22.02 -19.88 -2.90
CA THR A 56 -20.68 -19.75 -2.32
C THR A 56 -19.79 -18.98 -3.26
N ARG A 57 -19.00 -18.06 -2.70
CA ARG A 57 -18.00 -17.29 -3.43
C ARG A 57 -16.68 -17.37 -2.70
N VAL A 58 -15.61 -17.64 -3.44
CA VAL A 58 -14.26 -17.65 -2.91
C VAL A 58 -13.39 -16.85 -3.87
N THR A 59 -12.59 -15.95 -3.34
CA THR A 59 -11.62 -15.14 -4.08
C THR A 59 -10.29 -15.17 -3.35
N GLY A 60 -9.21 -15.34 -4.08
CA GLY A 60 -7.85 -15.25 -3.57
C GLY A 60 -7.07 -14.25 -4.41
N PHE A 61 -6.18 -13.51 -3.77
CA PHE A 61 -5.35 -12.50 -4.42
C PHE A 61 -3.91 -12.54 -3.92
N TYR A 62 -2.98 -12.19 -4.81
CA TYR A 62 -1.57 -11.98 -4.52
C TYR A 62 -1.09 -10.73 -5.26
N ASN A 63 -0.51 -9.79 -4.54
CA ASN A 63 0.02 -8.55 -5.06
C ASN A 63 1.52 -8.49 -4.77
N HIS A 64 2.32 -8.38 -5.82
CA HIS A 64 3.73 -8.09 -5.73
C HIS A 64 3.95 -6.60 -6.04
N ILE A 65 4.52 -5.87 -5.08
CA ILE A 65 4.80 -4.45 -5.20
C ILE A 65 6.32 -4.25 -5.23
N SER A 66 6.80 -3.61 -6.29
CA SER A 66 8.21 -3.30 -6.53
C SER A 66 8.43 -1.79 -6.57
N ASP A 67 9.70 -1.41 -6.38
CA ASP A 67 10.15 -0.02 -6.48
C ASP A 67 9.47 0.95 -5.52
N LEU A 68 9.10 0.49 -4.31
CA LEU A 68 8.49 1.35 -3.27
C LEU A 68 9.35 2.60 -3.05
N ILE A 69 8.75 3.77 -3.18
CA ILE A 69 9.39 5.07 -2.96
C ILE A 69 9.46 5.29 -1.45
N ALA A 70 10.66 5.11 -0.90
CA ALA A 70 10.96 5.40 0.49
C ALA A 70 11.79 6.69 0.60
N PHE A 71 11.69 7.37 1.73
CA PHE A 71 12.50 8.56 2.00
C PHE A 71 13.75 8.17 2.80
N ARG A 72 14.93 8.56 2.31
CA ARG A 72 16.20 8.40 3.02
C ARG A 72 16.83 9.75 3.29
N SER A 73 17.34 9.95 4.50
CA SER A 73 18.18 11.12 4.82
C SER A 73 19.54 10.95 4.16
N SER A 74 20.00 11.99 3.47
CA SER A 74 21.29 11.99 2.74
C SER A 74 22.50 12.22 3.64
N SER A 75 22.30 12.52 4.93
CA SER A 75 23.34 12.75 5.93
C SER A 75 22.92 12.18 7.30
N ALA A 76 23.89 11.94 8.18
CA ALA A 76 23.66 11.55 9.59
C ALA A 76 23.08 12.69 10.45
N ASP A 77 22.74 13.83 9.81
CA ASP A 77 22.14 14.99 10.44
C ASP A 77 20.60 14.85 10.37
N PRO A 78 19.87 14.88 11.50
CA PRO A 78 18.41 14.87 11.52
C PRO A 78 17.76 16.06 10.77
N LEU A 79 18.53 17.09 10.41
CA LEU A 79 18.12 18.25 9.62
C LEU A 79 18.57 18.17 8.15
N GLY A 80 19.16 17.05 7.77
CA GLY A 80 19.71 16.80 6.44
C GLY A 80 18.65 16.77 5.34
N THR A 81 19.11 16.97 4.10
CA THR A 81 18.26 16.80 2.92
C THR A 81 17.71 15.38 2.85
N VAL A 82 16.39 15.27 2.73
CA VAL A 82 15.70 14.00 2.48
C VAL A 82 15.53 13.82 0.97
N ARG A 83 15.89 12.64 0.46
CA ARG A 83 15.72 12.28 -0.95
C ARG A 83 14.85 11.03 -1.07
N PRO A 84 13.94 10.98 -2.05
CA PRO A 84 13.20 9.76 -2.36
C PRO A 84 14.15 8.76 -3.04
N ILE A 85 14.03 7.49 -2.66
CA ILE A 85 14.76 6.36 -3.23
C ILE A 85 13.77 5.22 -3.53
N ASN A 86 14.00 4.43 -4.56
CA ASN A 86 13.32 3.13 -4.72
C ASN A 86 14.10 2.10 -3.90
N GLY A 87 13.44 1.41 -2.97
CA GLY A 87 14.14 0.46 -2.09
C GLY A 87 13.25 -0.44 -1.24
N GLY A 88 11.96 -0.53 -1.57
CA GLY A 88 11.04 -1.43 -0.88
C GLY A 88 10.46 -2.47 -1.82
N LEU A 89 10.29 -3.68 -1.29
CA LEU A 89 9.45 -4.73 -1.84
C LEU A 89 8.33 -5.01 -0.84
N ALA A 90 7.12 -5.19 -1.34
CA ALA A 90 6.00 -5.60 -0.52
C ALA A 90 5.17 -6.65 -1.25
N ASP A 91 4.97 -7.78 -0.57
CA ASP A 91 4.08 -8.85 -1.00
C ASP A 91 2.83 -8.80 -0.11
N VAL A 92 1.66 -8.69 -0.74
CA VAL A 92 0.38 -8.70 -0.04
C VAL A 92 -0.47 -9.81 -0.62
N TYR A 93 -0.93 -10.72 0.24
CA TYR A 93 -1.76 -11.83 -0.20
C TYR A 93 -2.90 -12.07 0.76
N GLY A 94 -3.97 -12.65 0.24
CA GLY A 94 -5.18 -12.82 1.02
C GLY A 94 -6.28 -13.47 0.23
N GLY A 95 -7.43 -13.54 0.86
CA GLY A 95 -8.61 -14.08 0.23
C GLY A 95 -9.86 -13.83 1.04
N GLU A 96 -10.98 -14.02 0.36
CA GLU A 96 -12.31 -13.81 0.89
C GLU A 96 -13.17 -15.04 0.57
N VAL A 97 -14.01 -15.39 1.53
CA VAL A 97 -15.00 -16.45 1.41
C VAL A 97 -16.35 -15.88 1.82
N GLY A 98 -17.32 -16.02 0.93
CA GLY A 98 -18.70 -15.63 1.14
C GLY A 98 -19.64 -16.82 0.97
N VAL A 99 -20.62 -16.92 1.86
CA VAL A 99 -21.68 -17.93 1.80
C VAL A 99 -23.02 -17.25 2.00
N GLU A 100 -23.98 -17.55 1.13
CA GLU A 100 -25.37 -17.12 1.23
C GLU A 100 -26.28 -18.35 1.15
N PHE A 101 -27.22 -18.46 2.08
CA PHE A 101 -28.06 -19.65 2.19
C PHE A 101 -29.52 -19.29 2.45
N LEU A 102 -30.42 -19.89 1.68
CA LEU A 102 -31.87 -19.77 1.81
C LEU A 102 -32.41 -20.93 2.67
N VAL A 103 -32.49 -20.67 3.98
CA VAL A 103 -32.90 -21.64 5.01
C VAL A 103 -34.34 -22.11 4.78
N THR A 104 -35.26 -21.18 4.51
CA THR A 104 -36.66 -21.42 4.12
C THR A 104 -37.06 -20.45 3.02
N SER A 105 -38.25 -20.60 2.42
CA SER A 105 -38.75 -19.69 1.37
C SER A 105 -38.83 -18.21 1.79
N TRP A 106 -38.80 -17.93 3.09
CA TRP A 106 -38.90 -16.59 3.66
C TRP A 106 -37.65 -16.15 4.45
N LEU A 107 -36.72 -17.07 4.75
CA LEU A 107 -35.53 -16.79 5.55
C LEU A 107 -34.25 -17.09 4.76
N SER A 108 -33.41 -16.08 4.62
CA SER A 108 -32.06 -16.19 4.09
C SER A 108 -31.04 -15.68 5.10
N GLY A 109 -29.86 -16.29 5.09
CA GLY A 109 -28.70 -15.85 5.86
C GLY A 109 -27.47 -15.71 4.96
N PHE A 110 -26.49 -14.96 5.44
CA PHE A 110 -25.19 -14.84 4.79
C PHE A 110 -24.06 -14.74 5.81
N ALA A 111 -22.87 -15.12 5.40
CA ALA A 111 -21.64 -14.97 6.16
C ALA A 111 -20.49 -14.64 5.21
N ASN A 112 -19.61 -13.74 5.62
CA ASN A 112 -18.40 -13.39 4.89
C ASN A 112 -17.20 -13.44 5.83
N TYR A 113 -16.08 -13.90 5.30
CA TYR A 113 -14.81 -13.95 5.99
C TYR A 113 -13.71 -13.46 5.05
N ALA A 114 -12.84 -12.60 5.54
CA ALA A 114 -11.71 -12.06 4.80
C ALA A 114 -10.44 -12.24 5.63
N TYR A 115 -9.35 -12.57 4.95
CA TYR A 115 -8.03 -12.71 5.55
C TYR A 115 -6.98 -12.08 4.63
N GLN A 116 -6.02 -11.38 5.23
CA GLN A 116 -4.91 -10.76 4.52
C GLN A 116 -3.64 -10.83 5.35
N GLU A 117 -2.54 -11.20 4.71
CA GLU A 117 -1.18 -11.14 5.25
C GLU A 117 -0.29 -10.26 4.38
N ILE A 118 0.70 -9.62 5.03
CA ILE A 118 1.63 -8.69 4.40
C ILE A 118 3.06 -9.10 4.74
N GLY A 119 3.84 -9.43 3.73
CA GLY A 119 5.30 -9.50 3.81
C GLY A 119 5.89 -8.19 3.28
N GLN A 120 6.40 -7.31 4.14
CA GLN A 120 7.09 -6.10 3.69
C GLN A 120 8.58 -6.18 4.05
N SER A 121 9.44 -6.10 3.04
CA SER A 121 10.88 -5.86 3.21
C SER A 121 11.21 -4.47 2.67
N SER A 122 11.39 -3.50 3.57
CA SER A 122 11.74 -2.12 3.22
C SER A 122 13.09 -1.74 3.82
N THR A 123 14.01 -1.21 3.00
CA THR A 123 15.17 -0.46 3.50
C THR A 123 14.80 1.02 3.62
N GLY A 124 13.99 1.40 4.62
CA GLY A 124 13.58 2.81 4.83
C GLY A 124 12.42 3.03 5.81
N PHE A 125 12.19 4.29 6.19
CA PHE A 125 11.11 4.71 7.10
C PHE A 125 9.82 4.98 6.33
N SER A 126 9.15 3.93 5.85
CA SER A 126 7.82 4.04 5.25
C SER A 126 7.02 2.80 5.60
N ARG A 127 6.03 2.98 6.49
CA ARG A 127 5.09 1.93 6.91
C ARG A 127 3.71 2.36 6.44
N ARG A 128 3.15 1.64 5.46
CA ARG A 128 1.74 1.83 5.08
C ARG A 128 0.85 1.22 6.16
N GLY A 129 -0.21 1.93 6.53
CA GLY A 129 -1.23 1.42 7.44
C GLY A 129 -2.22 0.55 6.68
N PHE A 130 -2.55 -0.61 7.25
CA PHE A 130 -3.56 -1.51 6.69
C PHE A 130 -4.54 -1.94 7.79
N PRO A 131 -5.78 -2.29 7.42
CA PRO A 131 -6.75 -2.82 8.37
C PRO A 131 -6.22 -4.11 9.01
N HIS A 132 -6.38 -4.24 10.31
CA HIS A 132 -6.16 -5.47 11.07
C HIS A 132 -7.53 -6.04 11.47
N HIS A 133 -7.69 -7.36 11.36
CA HIS A 133 -8.88 -8.09 11.82
C HIS A 133 -8.70 -8.58 13.25
#